data_AF-A0A524D4Q5-F1
#
_entry.id   AF-A0A524D4Q5-F1
#
_cell.length_a   1.000
_cell.length_b   1.000
_cell.length_c   1.000
_cell.angle_alpha   90.00
_cell.angle_beta   90.00
_cell.angle_gamma   90.00
#
_symmetry.space_group_name_H-M   'P 1'
#
loop_
_entity.id
_entity.type
_entity.pdbx_description
1 polymer ?
#
loop_
_entity_poly.entity_id
_entity_poly.type
_entity_poly.pdbx_seq_one_letter_code
_entity_poly.pdbx_strand_id
1 'polypeptide(L)'
;MGAGKNMLRGFIFMIFYVGFTIIVPFLTFTFIRNLVISGIDITLSQQSYENIIFWVVAFGLLISGCSFFTYSSPKQSIRRGAFALIQILINCMYLWSYKFSGATAVEFDIITFNGNVVIDLQQMILVYMGIYTLTILIKVYDLADFVINREKIRTERWEK
;
A
#
# COMPACT_ATOMS: atom_id res chain seq x y z
N MET A 1 23.86 -11.56 -11.54
CA MET A 1 23.68 -10.09 -11.44
C MET A 1 24.48 -9.59 -10.25
N GLY A 2 25.39 -8.62 -10.43
CA GLY A 2 26.22 -8.10 -9.34
C GLY A 2 25.41 -7.41 -8.24
N ALA A 3 25.97 -7.37 -7.03
CA ALA A 3 25.33 -6.80 -5.84
C ALA A 3 24.84 -5.35 -6.05
N GLY A 4 25.67 -4.50 -6.69
CA GLY A 4 25.31 -3.11 -6.99
C GLY A 4 24.09 -2.97 -7.91
N LYS A 5 23.96 -3.84 -8.93
CA LYS A 5 22.80 -3.83 -9.84
C LYS A 5 21.50 -4.19 -9.11
N ASN A 6 21.57 -5.09 -8.13
CA ASN A 6 20.42 -5.46 -7.32
C ASN A 6 20.03 -4.32 -6.35
N MET A 7 21.01 -3.67 -5.72
CA MET A 7 20.76 -2.51 -4.86
C MET A 7 20.10 -1.36 -5.63
N LEU A 8 20.63 -1.00 -6.81
CA LEU A 8 20.05 0.04 -7.66
C LEU A 8 18.61 -0.31 -8.05
N ARG A 9 18.34 -1.56 -8.42
CA ARG A 9 16.99 -2.03 -8.68
C ARG A 9 16.09 -1.84 -7.46
N GLY A 10 16.52 -2.27 -6.28
CA GLY A 10 15.78 -2.08 -5.04
C GLY A 10 15.42 -0.62 -4.79
N PHE A 11 16.37 0.28 -5.00
CA PHE A 11 16.19 1.72 -4.82
C PHE A 11 15.17 2.32 -5.80
N ILE A 12 15.22 1.95 -7.08
CA ILE A 12 14.24 2.39 -8.08
C ILE A 12 12.81 1.97 -7.69
N PHE A 13 12.64 0.71 -7.27
CA PHE A 13 11.33 0.25 -6.81
C PHE A 13 10.88 0.97 -5.53
N MET A 14 11.78 1.23 -4.59
CA MET A 14 11.46 2.01 -3.39
C MET A 14 10.90 3.40 -3.74
N ILE A 15 11.56 4.14 -4.65
CA ILE A 15 11.08 5.45 -5.11
C ILE A 15 9.70 5.34 -5.75
N PHE A 16 9.51 4.32 -6.59
CA PHE A 16 8.21 4.08 -7.22
C PHE A 16 7.11 3.87 -6.17
N TYR A 17 7.37 3.04 -5.15
CA TYR A 17 6.41 2.84 -4.05
C TYR A 17 6.18 4.12 -3.25
N VAL A 18 7.22 4.89 -2.90
CA VAL A 18 7.04 6.20 -2.24
C VAL A 18 6.11 7.10 -3.05
N GLY A 19 6.27 7.15 -4.38
CA GLY A 19 5.41 7.91 -5.27
C GLY A 19 3.94 7.51 -5.14
N PHE A 20 3.62 6.22 -5.23
CA PHE A 20 2.24 5.74 -5.24
C PHE A 20 1.59 5.56 -3.86
N THR A 21 2.36 5.29 -2.81
CA THR A 21 1.83 5.02 -1.46
C THR A 21 1.92 6.22 -0.52
N ILE A 22 2.72 7.23 -0.85
CA ILE A 22 2.85 8.45 -0.04
C ILE A 22 2.46 9.68 -0.86
N ILE A 23 3.19 9.96 -1.94
CA ILE A 23 3.05 11.24 -2.66
C ILE A 23 1.66 11.39 -3.26
N VAL A 24 1.20 10.38 -4.02
CA VAL A 24 -0.12 10.43 -4.66
C VAL A 24 -1.24 10.60 -3.61
N PRO A 25 -1.36 9.75 -2.57
CA PRO A 25 -2.37 9.93 -1.54
C PRO A 25 -2.27 11.28 -0.81
N PHE A 26 -1.07 11.74 -0.46
CA PHE A 26 -0.86 13.03 0.19
C PHE A 26 -1.42 14.18 -0.67
N LEU A 27 -1.11 14.20 -1.96
CA LEU A 27 -1.64 15.19 -2.90
C LEU A 27 -3.16 15.08 -3.04
N THR A 28 -3.70 13.86 -3.11
CA THR A 28 -5.14 13.63 -3.18
C THR A 28 -5.87 14.19 -1.95
N PHE A 29 -5.42 13.89 -0.73
CA PHE A 29 -6.07 14.42 0.48
C PHE A 29 -5.86 15.93 0.64
N THR A 30 -4.71 16.46 0.22
CA THR A 30 -4.48 17.92 0.18
C THR A 30 -5.44 18.61 -0.78
N PHE A 31 -5.70 18.00 -1.94
CA PHE A 31 -6.64 18.52 -2.92
C PHE A 31 -8.08 18.43 -2.39
N ILE A 32 -8.49 17.29 -1.84
CA ILE A 32 -9.82 17.08 -1.25
C ILE A 32 -10.08 18.09 -0.13
N ARG A 33 -9.08 18.36 0.72
CA ARG A 33 -9.21 19.33 1.82
C ARG A 33 -9.60 20.74 1.36
N ASN A 34 -9.16 21.15 0.18
CA ASN A 34 -9.39 22.50 -0.34
C ASN A 34 -10.43 22.51 -1.48
N LEU A 35 -11.21 21.44 -1.60
CA LEU A 35 -12.09 21.24 -2.73
C LEU A 35 -13.40 21.97 -2.48
N VAL A 36 -13.69 22.97 -3.32
CA VAL A 36 -14.95 23.72 -3.29
C VAL A 36 -15.78 23.24 -4.48
N ILE A 37 -16.88 22.54 -4.21
CA ILE A 37 -17.81 22.10 -5.26
C ILE A 37 -19.02 23.01 -5.23
N SER A 38 -19.27 23.73 -6.32
CA SER A 38 -20.48 24.54 -6.50
C SER A 38 -20.71 25.59 -5.38
N GLY A 39 -19.63 26.15 -4.83
CA GLY A 39 -19.69 27.16 -3.75
C GLY A 39 -19.89 26.60 -2.35
N ILE A 40 -19.84 25.27 -2.17
CA ILE A 40 -19.88 24.61 -0.86
C ILE A 40 -18.46 24.22 -0.46
N ASP A 41 -18.00 24.73 0.68
CA ASP A 41 -16.71 24.40 1.28
C ASP A 41 -16.74 22.98 1.86
N ILE A 42 -16.05 22.04 1.21
CA ILE A 42 -15.86 20.70 1.73
C ILE A 42 -14.69 20.77 2.71
N THR A 43 -14.99 20.89 4.00
CA THR A 43 -13.95 21.02 5.03
C THR A 43 -13.67 19.69 5.70
N LEU A 44 -12.57 19.07 5.30
CA LEU A 44 -12.01 17.96 6.08
C LEU A 44 -11.38 18.55 7.34
N SER A 45 -11.81 18.10 8.53
CA SER A 45 -11.28 18.64 9.78
C SER A 45 -9.75 18.52 9.84
N GLN A 46 -9.07 19.52 10.41
CA GLN A 46 -7.60 19.50 10.52
C GLN A 46 -7.10 18.22 11.22
N GLN A 47 -7.80 17.79 12.27
CA GLN A 47 -7.47 16.57 13.01
C GLN A 47 -7.62 15.31 12.14
N SER A 48 -8.71 15.21 11.37
CA SER A 48 -8.94 14.09 10.45
C SER A 48 -7.88 14.05 9.36
N TYR A 49 -7.51 15.22 8.81
CA TYR A 49 -6.46 15.35 7.80
C TYR A 49 -5.11 14.86 8.33
N GLU A 50 -4.69 15.37 9.49
CA GLU A 50 -3.42 14.99 10.12
C GLU A 50 -3.37 13.50 10.45
N ASN A 51 -4.47 12.94 10.97
CA ASN A 51 -4.57 11.50 11.25
C ASN A 51 -4.42 10.68 9.96
N ILE A 52 -5.11 11.04 8.88
CA ILE A 52 -5.01 10.34 7.59
C ILE A 52 -3.59 10.39 7.05
N ILE A 53 -2.98 11.59 7.01
CA ILE A 53 -1.63 11.76 6.48
C ILE A 53 -0.60 11.00 7.32
N PHE A 54 -0.73 11.01 8.65
CA PHE A 54 0.14 10.24 9.54
C PHE A 54 0.17 8.76 9.16
N TRP A 55 -1.01 8.14 9.03
CA TRP A 55 -1.12 6.72 8.68
C TRP A 55 -0.63 6.43 7.25
N VAL A 56 -0.93 7.31 6.30
CA VAL A 56 -0.45 7.22 4.91
C VAL A 56 1.08 7.21 4.87
N VAL A 57 1.71 8.14 5.59
CA VAL A 57 3.17 8.25 5.61
C VAL A 57 3.80 7.06 6.35
N ALA A 58 3.31 6.73 7.55
CA ALA A 58 3.87 5.68 8.38
C ALA A 58 3.89 4.31 7.66
N PHE A 59 2.75 3.89 7.12
CA PHE A 59 2.65 2.63 6.39
C PHE A 59 3.25 2.73 4.99
N GLY A 60 3.16 3.88 4.31
CA GLY A 60 3.81 4.10 3.03
C GLY A 60 5.33 3.93 3.08
N LEU A 61 5.97 4.39 4.17
CA LEU A 61 7.40 4.17 4.42
C LEU A 61 7.71 2.69 4.66
N LEU A 62 6.88 1.99 5.44
CA LEU A 62 7.03 0.56 5.68
C LEU A 62 6.92 -0.26 4.38
N ILE A 63 5.93 0.05 3.53
CA ILE A 63 5.76 -0.59 2.21
C ILE A 63 6.99 -0.32 1.34
N SER A 64 7.44 0.95 1.30
CA SER A 64 8.59 1.36 0.50
C SER A 64 9.88 0.64 0.95
N GLY A 65 10.14 0.56 2.25
CA GLY A 65 11.27 -0.19 2.80
C GLY A 65 11.20 -1.68 2.50
N CYS A 66 10.03 -2.32 2.63
CA CYS A 66 9.86 -3.73 2.27
C CYS A 66 10.05 -3.98 0.77
N SER A 67 9.62 -3.03 -0.07
CA SER A 67 9.86 -3.11 -1.52
C SER A 67 11.35 -3.06 -1.84
N PHE A 68 12.13 -2.19 -1.19
CA PHE A 68 13.58 -2.14 -1.35
C PHE A 68 14.22 -3.51 -1.09
N PHE A 69 13.89 -4.13 0.04
CA PHE A 69 14.45 -5.43 0.42
C PHE A 69 13.97 -6.58 -0.50
N THR A 70 12.73 -6.52 -0.97
CA THR A 70 12.19 -7.49 -1.91
C THR A 70 12.91 -7.43 -3.26
N TYR A 71 13.07 -6.24 -3.83
CA TYR A 71 13.63 -6.07 -5.18
C TYR A 71 15.16 -6.03 -5.22
N SER A 72 15.83 -5.75 -4.09
CA SER A 72 17.28 -5.91 -3.94
C SER A 72 17.71 -7.36 -3.73
N SER A 73 16.78 -8.27 -3.43
CA SER A 73 17.07 -9.68 -3.22
C SER A 73 17.04 -10.49 -4.53
N PRO A 74 17.87 -11.55 -4.67
CA PRO A 74 17.84 -12.44 -5.83
C PRO A 74 16.44 -13.03 -6.08
N LYS A 75 16.07 -13.21 -7.35
CA LYS A 75 14.71 -13.61 -7.80
C LYS A 75 14.16 -14.85 -7.08
N GLN A 76 15.01 -15.79 -6.73
CA GLN A 76 14.65 -17.05 -6.09
C GLN A 76 15.41 -17.19 -4.76
N SER A 77 15.14 -16.29 -3.82
CA SER A 77 15.72 -16.32 -2.47
C SER A 77 14.62 -16.29 -1.42
N ILE A 78 14.83 -17.01 -0.32
CA ILE A 78 13.89 -17.04 0.82
C ILE A 78 13.66 -15.62 1.35
N ARG A 79 14.73 -14.82 1.42
CA ARG A 79 14.67 -13.41 1.83
C ARG A 79 13.66 -12.62 1.00
N ARG A 80 13.67 -12.79 -0.33
CA ARG A 80 12.72 -12.12 -1.22
C ARG A 80 11.28 -12.54 -0.94
N GLY A 81 11.05 -13.84 -0.73
CA GLY A 81 9.72 -14.38 -0.38
C GLY A 81 9.21 -13.80 0.95
N ALA A 82 10.06 -13.79 1.98
CA ALA A 82 9.73 -13.26 3.29
C ALA A 82 9.36 -11.76 3.24
N PHE A 83 10.19 -10.92 2.60
CA PHE A 83 9.89 -9.50 2.48
C PHE A 83 8.68 -9.20 1.61
N ALA A 84 8.41 -10.01 0.57
CA ALA A 84 7.20 -9.87 -0.23
C ALA A 84 5.94 -10.19 0.59
N LEU A 85 5.99 -11.21 1.45
CA LEU A 85 4.89 -11.57 2.33
C LEU A 85 4.64 -10.49 3.38
N ILE A 86 5.70 -10.00 4.03
CA ILE A 86 5.63 -8.87 4.97
C ILE A 86 5.04 -7.63 4.28
N GLN A 87 5.49 -7.32 3.05
CA GLN A 87 4.97 -6.19 2.29
C GLN A 87 3.46 -6.29 2.03
N ILE A 88 2.94 -7.49 1.76
CA ILE A 88 1.49 -7.68 1.56
C ILE A 88 0.72 -7.50 2.87
N LEU A 89 1.23 -8.02 3.99
CA LEU A 89 0.61 -7.77 5.30
C LEU A 89 0.55 -6.28 5.62
N ILE A 90 1.64 -5.55 5.34
CA ILE A 90 1.69 -4.10 5.53
C ILE A 90 0.73 -3.38 4.57
N ASN A 91 0.58 -3.83 3.31
CA ASN A 91 -0.44 -3.28 2.40
C ASN A 91 -1.87 -3.49 2.93
N CYS A 92 -2.15 -4.63 3.58
CA CYS A 92 -3.44 -4.86 4.23
C CYS A 92 -3.65 -3.89 5.40
N MET A 93 -2.63 -3.72 6.24
CA MET A 93 -2.66 -2.74 7.33
C MET A 93 -2.79 -1.31 6.81
N TYR A 94 -2.17 -0.96 5.69
CA TYR A 94 -2.29 0.32 5.01
C TYR A 94 -3.74 0.60 4.61
N LEU A 95 -4.42 -0.38 4.01
CA LEU A 95 -5.85 -0.24 3.73
C LEU A 95 -6.68 -0.11 5.00
N TRP A 96 -6.38 -0.90 6.03
CA TRP A 96 -7.04 -0.81 7.33
C TRP A 96 -6.85 0.56 7.98
N SER A 97 -5.70 1.19 7.76
CA SER A 97 -5.40 2.51 8.31
C SER A 97 -6.40 3.58 7.84
N TYR A 98 -6.95 3.45 6.61
CA TYR A 98 -8.03 4.32 6.12
C TYR A 98 -9.34 4.16 6.90
N LYS A 99 -9.62 2.98 7.44
CA LYS A 99 -10.78 2.75 8.30
C LYS A 99 -10.59 3.37 9.68
N PHE A 100 -9.40 3.24 10.27
CA PHE A 100 -9.11 3.81 11.61
C PHE A 100 -8.85 5.31 11.59
N SER A 101 -8.43 5.86 10.45
CA SER A 101 -8.24 7.31 10.30
C SER A 101 -9.55 8.08 10.11
N GLY A 102 -10.69 7.39 10.01
CA GLY A 102 -12.00 8.00 9.77
C GLY A 102 -12.22 8.43 8.31
N ALA A 103 -11.31 8.09 7.39
CA ALA A 103 -11.44 8.41 5.96
C ALA A 103 -12.53 7.59 5.24
N THR A 104 -13.17 6.65 5.93
CA THR A 104 -14.25 5.81 5.39
C THR A 104 -15.56 6.56 5.18
N ALA A 105 -15.83 7.60 5.97
CA ALA A 105 -17.02 8.42 5.84
C ALA A 105 -16.56 9.84 5.53
N VAL A 106 -16.73 10.25 4.28
CA VAL A 106 -16.58 11.67 3.93
C VAL A 106 -17.95 12.28 4.10
N GLU A 107 -18.13 13.01 5.20
CA GLU A 107 -19.34 13.76 5.50
C GLU A 107 -19.28 15.09 4.75
N PHE A 108 -20.27 15.34 3.89
CA PHE A 108 -20.43 16.57 3.15
C PHE A 108 -21.62 17.34 3.73
N ASP A 109 -21.35 18.46 4.38
CA ASP A 109 -22.40 19.37 4.84
C ASP A 109 -22.81 20.32 3.70
N ILE A 110 -24.05 20.19 3.23
CA ILE A 110 -24.62 21.07 2.20
C ILE A 110 -25.34 22.22 2.91
N ILE A 111 -24.59 23.31 3.13
CA ILE A 111 -25.06 24.52 3.83
C ILE A 111 -26.32 25.11 3.16
N THR A 112 -26.45 24.97 1.83
CA THR A 112 -27.57 25.55 1.04
C THR A 112 -28.91 24.82 1.20
N PHE A 113 -28.92 23.53 1.58
CA PHE A 113 -30.15 22.72 1.70
C PHE A 113 -30.36 22.13 3.09
N ASN A 114 -29.49 22.47 4.07
CA ASN A 114 -29.53 21.90 5.42
C ASN A 114 -29.53 20.36 5.42
N GLY A 115 -28.84 19.77 4.44
CA GLY A 115 -28.75 18.33 4.23
C GLY A 115 -27.30 17.86 4.32
N ASN A 116 -27.09 16.65 4.81
CA ASN A 116 -25.78 16.01 4.86
C ASN A 116 -25.76 14.88 3.82
N VAL A 117 -24.72 14.85 2.99
CA VAL A 117 -24.42 13.71 2.11
C VAL A 117 -23.22 13.00 2.70
N VAL A 118 -23.36 11.73 3.05
CA VAL A 118 -22.23 10.89 3.50
C VAL A 118 -21.84 9.97 2.36
N ILE A 119 -20.62 10.10 1.85
CA ILE A 119 -20.05 9.08 0.97
C ILE A 119 -19.37 8.05 1.84
N ASP A 120 -19.99 6.88 1.92
CA ASP A 120 -19.44 5.71 2.60
C ASP A 120 -18.53 4.91 1.65
N LEU A 121 -17.22 4.98 1.89
CA LEU A 121 -16.19 4.25 1.16
C LEU A 121 -15.91 2.85 1.73
N GLN A 122 -16.67 2.41 2.74
CA GLN A 122 -16.47 1.13 3.42
C GLN A 122 -16.56 -0.06 2.47
N GLN A 123 -17.52 -0.05 1.52
CA GLN A 123 -17.64 -1.14 0.54
C GLN A 123 -16.44 -1.21 -0.41
N MET A 124 -15.88 -0.06 -0.81
CA MET A 124 -14.69 -0.02 -1.65
C MET A 124 -13.48 -0.63 -0.94
N ILE A 125 -13.28 -0.29 0.35
CA ILE A 125 -12.19 -0.85 1.16
C ILE A 125 -12.35 -2.36 1.35
N LEU A 126 -13.58 -2.85 1.57
CA LEU A 126 -13.86 -4.29 1.69
C LEU A 126 -13.51 -5.07 0.42
N VAL A 127 -13.82 -4.53 -0.76
CA VAL A 127 -13.45 -5.15 -2.05
C VAL A 127 -11.93 -5.23 -2.19
N TYR A 128 -11.22 -4.14 -1.90
CA TYR A 128 -9.75 -4.15 -1.95
C TYR A 128 -9.16 -5.15 -0.94
N MET A 129 -9.71 -5.25 0.27
CA MET A 129 -9.26 -6.25 1.24
C MET A 129 -9.44 -7.68 0.72
N GLY A 130 -10.56 -7.99 0.06
CA GLY A 130 -10.76 -9.30 -0.56
C GLY A 130 -9.70 -9.64 -1.61
N ILE A 131 -9.33 -8.67 -2.46
CA ILE A 131 -8.25 -8.82 -3.45
C ILE A 131 -6.90 -9.08 -2.77
N TYR A 132 -6.59 -8.34 -1.70
CA TYR A 132 -5.36 -8.54 -0.94
C TYR A 132 -5.32 -9.91 -0.25
N THR A 133 -6.43 -10.41 0.30
CA THR A 133 -6.51 -11.76 0.86
C THR A 133 -6.18 -12.84 -0.18
N LEU A 134 -6.72 -12.73 -1.39
CA LEU A 134 -6.37 -13.64 -2.50
C LEU A 134 -4.88 -13.56 -2.86
N THR A 135 -4.32 -12.34 -2.84
CA THR A 135 -2.90 -12.12 -3.11
C THR A 135 -2.01 -12.74 -2.03
N ILE A 136 -2.42 -12.70 -0.75
CA ILE A 136 -1.74 -13.41 0.35
C ILE A 136 -1.71 -14.91 0.06
N LEU A 137 -2.86 -15.51 -0.27
CA LEU A 137 -2.95 -16.95 -0.54
C LEU A 137 -2.01 -17.38 -1.67
N ILE A 138 -1.96 -16.61 -2.77
CA ILE A 138 -1.04 -16.87 -3.88
C ILE A 138 0.42 -16.78 -3.41
N LYS A 139 0.79 -15.78 -2.60
CA LYS A 139 2.17 -15.66 -2.10
C LYS A 139 2.57 -16.69 -1.06
N VAL A 140 1.63 -17.14 -0.24
CA VAL A 140 1.86 -18.28 0.66
C VAL A 140 2.08 -19.55 -0.14
N TYR A 141 1.30 -19.76 -1.21
CA TYR A 141 1.51 -20.88 -2.13
C TYR A 141 2.89 -20.80 -2.82
N ASP A 142 3.25 -19.65 -3.40
CA ASP A 142 4.58 -19.42 -4.01
C ASP A 142 5.72 -19.71 -3.02
N LEU A 143 5.54 -19.30 -1.75
CA LEU A 143 6.53 -19.54 -0.70
C LEU A 143 6.64 -21.03 -0.36
N ALA A 144 5.50 -21.72 -0.22
CA ALA A 144 5.46 -23.15 0.06
C ALA A 144 6.10 -23.97 -1.06
N ASP A 145 5.76 -23.66 -2.32
CA ASP A 145 6.36 -24.28 -3.50
C ASP A 145 7.88 -24.07 -3.52
N PHE A 146 8.33 -22.85 -3.22
CA PHE A 146 9.76 -22.54 -3.14
C PHE A 146 10.50 -23.31 -2.04
N VAL A 147 9.86 -23.54 -0.89
CA VAL A 147 10.44 -24.31 0.22
C VAL A 147 10.52 -25.81 -0.13
N ILE A 148 9.48 -26.35 -0.77
CA ILE A 148 9.40 -27.78 -1.11
C ILE A 148 10.31 -28.11 -2.31
N ASN A 149 10.29 -27.31 -3.37
CA ASN A 149 11.08 -27.54 -4.59
C ASN A 149 12.49 -26.93 -4.55
N ARG A 150 12.98 -26.60 -3.34
CA ARG A 150 14.24 -25.89 -3.12
C ARG A 150 15.45 -26.57 -3.76
N GLU A 151 15.51 -27.89 -3.75
CA GLU A 151 16.63 -28.65 -4.31
C GLU A 151 16.66 -28.58 -5.84
N LYS A 152 15.52 -28.86 -6.49
CA LYS A 152 15.37 -28.81 -7.96
C LYS A 152 15.71 -27.43 -8.53
N ILE A 153 15.27 -26.37 -7.85
CA ILE A 153 15.56 -24.97 -8.19
C ILE A 153 17.05 -24.62 -8.01
N ARG A 154 17.75 -25.29 -7.08
CA ARG A 154 19.17 -25.09 -6.86
C ARG A 154 19.99 -25.76 -7.96
N THR A 155 19.59 -26.96 -8.41
CA THR A 155 20.24 -27.72 -9.48
C THR A 155 20.13 -27.01 -10.82
N GLU A 156 18.93 -26.53 -11.21
CA GLU A 156 18.74 -25.74 -12.44
C GLU A 156 19.56 -24.44 -12.48
N ARG A 157 20.00 -23.95 -11.33
CA ARG A 157 20.81 -22.73 -11.20
C ARG A 157 22.31 -22.96 -11.36
N TRP A 158 22.76 -24.21 -11.26
CA TRP A 158 24.15 -24.60 -11.43
C TRP A 158 24.42 -25.08 -12.86
N GLU A 159 23.37 -25.46 -13.59
CA GLU A 159 23.41 -25.85 -15.01
C GLU A 159 23.31 -24.65 -15.99
N LYS A 160 23.09 -23.44 -15.48
CA LYS A 160 23.11 -22.17 -16.24
C LYS A 160 24.25 -21.27 -15.79
#